data_AF-A0A3N9WHW9-F1
#
_entry.id   AF-A0A3N9WHW9-F1
#
_cell.length_a   1.000
_cell.length_b   1.000
_cell.length_c   1.000
_cell.angle_alpha   90.00
_cell.angle_beta   90.00
_cell.angle_gamma   90.00
#
_symmetry.space_group_name_H-M   'P 1'
#
loop_
_entity.id
_entity.type
_entity.pdbx_description
1 polymer ?
#
loop_
_entity_poly.entity_id
_entity_poly.type
_entity_poly.pdbx_seq_one_letter_code
_entity_poly.pdbx_strand_id
1 'polypeptide(L)'
;MTIGDVKVTIRRGSQSLDEAQMSIEKASARLADASALAIATLRDSKRGEAAESRKALREAVDEVALVLRRIKAAKDHAAAYLAVIG
;
A
#
# COMPACT_ATOMS: atom_id res chain seq x y z
N MET A 1 31.92 5.66 1.35
CA MET A 1 30.85 4.85 0.73
C MET A 1 31.19 4.71 -0.75
N THR A 2 31.35 3.49 -1.23
CA THR A 2 31.69 3.19 -2.64
C THR A 2 30.42 3.10 -3.48
N ILE A 3 30.56 3.12 -4.81
CA ILE A 3 29.45 2.83 -5.74
C ILE A 3 28.87 1.43 -5.45
N GLY A 4 29.71 0.47 -5.06
CA GLY A 4 29.28 -0.87 -4.64
C GLY A 4 28.35 -0.83 -3.42
N ASP A 5 28.72 -0.05 -2.39
CA ASP A 5 27.92 0.10 -1.18
C ASP A 5 26.54 0.74 -1.46
N VAL A 6 26.51 1.71 -2.39
CA VAL A 6 25.27 2.35 -2.84
C VAL A 6 24.36 1.34 -3.52
N LYS A 7 24.88 0.51 -4.44
CA LYS A 7 24.10 -0.54 -5.12
C LYS A 7 23.51 -1.55 -4.14
N VAL A 8 24.32 -1.99 -3.17
CA VAL A 8 23.87 -2.92 -2.12
C VAL A 8 22.73 -2.31 -1.32
N THR A 9 22.87 -1.05 -0.93
CA THR A 9 21.85 -0.32 -0.17
C THR A 9 20.54 -0.20 -0.96
N ILE A 10 20.61 0.17 -2.25
CA ILE A 10 19.41 0.30 -3.09
C ILE A 10 18.72 -1.06 -3.29
N ARG A 11 19.48 -2.14 -3.50
CA ARG A 11 18.92 -3.49 -3.64
C ARG A 11 18.22 -3.94 -2.36
N ARG A 12 18.84 -3.71 -1.19
CA ARG A 12 18.22 -3.98 0.12
C ARG A 12 16.94 -3.17 0.30
N GLY A 13 16.96 -1.88 -0.02
CA GLY A 13 15.77 -1.04 0.02
C GLY A 13 14.65 -1.55 -0.89
N SER A 14 14.99 -2.01 -2.10
CA SER A 14 14.03 -2.60 -3.03
C SER A 14 13.40 -3.88 -2.48
N GLN A 15 14.20 -4.75 -1.86
CA GLN A 15 13.69 -5.94 -1.17
C GLN A 15 12.75 -5.58 -0.01
N SER A 16 13.10 -4.59 0.81
CA SER A 16 12.21 -4.12 1.88
C SER A 16 10.90 -3.54 1.34
N LEU A 17 10.93 -2.90 0.16
CA LEU A 17 9.73 -2.43 -0.53
C LEU A 17 8.86 -3.60 -1.03
N ASP A 18 9.44 -4.72 -1.45
CA ASP A 18 8.70 -5.95 -1.80
C ASP A 18 7.99 -6.54 -0.57
N GLU A 19 8.69 -6.62 0.55
CA GLU A 19 8.14 -7.11 1.82
C GLU A 19 7.00 -6.20 2.33
N ALA A 20 7.18 -4.89 2.21
CA ALA A 20 6.15 -3.91 2.52
C ALA A 20 4.93 -4.06 1.60
N GLN A 21 5.15 -4.21 0.28
CA GLN A 21 4.08 -4.40 -0.71
C GLN A 21 3.24 -5.63 -0.35
N MET A 22 3.86 -6.78 -0.11
CA MET A 22 3.15 -8.01 0.27
C MET A 22 2.34 -7.84 1.56
N SER A 23 2.91 -7.14 2.55
CA SER A 23 2.24 -6.89 3.83
C SER A 23 1.00 -6.00 3.66
N ILE A 24 1.11 -4.97 2.81
CA ILE A 24 0.01 -4.05 2.50
C ILE A 24 -1.06 -4.74 1.66
N GLU A 25 -0.69 -5.55 0.67
CA GLU A 25 -1.65 -6.33 -0.12
C GLU A 25 -2.46 -7.30 0.76
N LYS A 26 -1.80 -7.95 1.73
CA LYS A 26 -2.47 -8.79 2.73
C LYS A 26 -3.41 -7.98 3.63
N ALA A 27 -3.01 -6.79 4.05
CA ALA A 27 -3.86 -5.89 4.81
C ALA A 27 -5.06 -5.40 3.97
N SER A 28 -4.85 -5.14 2.68
CA SER A 28 -5.89 -4.75 1.72
C SER A 28 -6.97 -5.81 1.58
N ALA A 29 -6.59 -7.10 1.52
CA ALA A 29 -7.56 -8.20 1.46
C ALA A 29 -8.45 -8.22 2.72
N ARG A 30 -7.84 -8.10 3.90
CA ARG A 30 -8.59 -8.03 5.18
C ARG A 30 -9.50 -6.81 5.26
N LEU A 31 -9.05 -5.66 4.75
CA LEU A 31 -9.85 -4.45 4.67
C LEU A 31 -11.04 -4.63 3.72
N ALA A 32 -10.86 -5.31 2.59
CA ALA A 32 -11.95 -5.62 1.67
C ALA A 32 -13.01 -6.51 2.34
N ASP A 33 -12.60 -7.55 3.06
CA ASP A 33 -13.51 -8.43 3.83
C ASP A 33 -14.28 -7.65 4.91
N ALA A 34 -13.57 -6.82 5.69
CA ALA A 34 -14.19 -5.99 6.71
C ALA A 34 -15.16 -4.97 6.11
N SER A 35 -14.80 -4.38 4.96
CA SER A 35 -15.65 -3.43 4.24
C SER A 35 -16.92 -4.10 3.74
N ALA A 36 -16.82 -5.29 3.15
CA ALA A 36 -17.96 -6.05 2.68
C ALA A 36 -18.92 -6.39 3.83
N LEU A 37 -18.39 -6.85 4.97
CA LEU A 37 -19.20 -7.16 6.15
C LEU A 37 -19.90 -5.91 6.71
N ALA A 38 -19.18 -4.79 6.81
CA ALA A 38 -19.73 -3.55 7.34
C ALA A 38 -20.82 -2.98 6.39
N ILE A 39 -20.60 -3.03 5.08
CA ILE A 39 -21.61 -2.60 4.09
C ILE A 39 -22.85 -3.49 4.17
N ALA A 40 -22.70 -4.81 4.29
CA ALA A 40 -23.82 -5.74 4.44
C ALA A 40 -24.61 -5.47 5.73
N THR A 41 -23.91 -5.21 6.84
CA THR A 41 -24.53 -4.96 8.15
C THR A 41 -25.23 -3.60 8.22
N LEU A 42 -24.65 -2.57 7.60
CA LEU A 42 -25.11 -1.19 7.69
C LEU A 42 -26.02 -0.77 6.53
N ARG A 43 -26.35 -1.69 5.61
CA ARG A 43 -26.98 -1.40 4.31
C ARG A 43 -28.21 -0.52 4.42
N ASP A 44 -29.10 -0.83 5.36
CA ASP A 44 -30.39 -0.16 5.52
C ASP A 44 -30.39 0.86 6.68
N SER A 45 -29.25 1.03 7.35
CA SER A 45 -29.11 1.99 8.46
C SER A 45 -28.96 3.42 7.94
N LYS A 46 -29.91 4.28 8.32
CA LYS A 46 -29.90 5.72 8.06
C LYS A 46 -29.22 6.54 9.16
N ARG A 47 -28.63 5.89 10.18
CA ARG A 47 -27.92 6.57 11.27
C ARG A 47 -26.63 7.22 10.74
N GLY A 48 -26.29 8.41 11.23
CA GLY A 48 -25.08 9.13 10.82
C GLY A 48 -23.80 8.30 10.98
N GLU A 49 -23.69 7.54 12.07
CA GLU A 49 -22.57 6.63 12.33
C GLU A 49 -22.35 5.58 11.22
N ALA A 50 -23.43 5.11 10.58
CA ALA A 50 -23.35 4.17 9.48
C ALA A 50 -22.77 4.82 8.21
N ALA A 51 -23.08 6.10 7.98
CA ALA A 51 -22.51 6.87 6.88
C ALA A 51 -21.02 7.15 7.11
N GLU A 52 -20.65 7.57 8.31
CA GLU A 52 -19.24 7.79 8.69
C GLU A 52 -18.42 6.50 8.61
N SER A 53 -18.96 5.37 9.06
CA SER A 53 -18.28 4.07 8.95
C SER A 53 -18.00 3.69 7.49
N ARG A 54 -19.00 3.86 6.59
CA ARG A 54 -18.80 3.59 5.15
C ARG A 54 -17.78 4.53 4.52
N LYS A 55 -17.74 5.79 4.94
CA LYS A 55 -16.77 6.78 4.47
C LYS A 55 -15.36 6.40 4.91
N ALA A 56 -15.15 6.10 6.19
CA ALA A 56 -13.86 5.70 6.74
C ALA A 56 -13.30 4.44 6.05
N LEU A 57 -14.16 3.46 5.74
CA LEU A 57 -13.75 2.25 5.00
C LEU A 57 -13.29 2.58 3.58
N ARG A 58 -13.99 3.49 2.89
CA ARG A 58 -13.58 3.96 1.55
C ARG A 58 -12.23 4.67 1.59
N GLU A 59 -12.07 5.60 2.53
CA GLU A 59 -10.82 6.34 2.71
C GLU A 59 -9.64 5.39 3.02
N ALA A 60 -9.87 4.35 3.82
CA ALA A 60 -8.86 3.33 4.08
C ALA A 60 -8.46 2.56 2.80
N VAL A 61 -9.42 2.21 1.95
CA VAL A 61 -9.14 1.54 0.65
C VAL A 61 -8.35 2.46 -0.28
N ASP A 62 -8.73 3.73 -0.34
CA ASP A 62 -8.05 4.73 -1.16
C ASP A 62 -6.60 4.95 -0.70
N GLU A 63 -6.37 5.02 0.62
CA GLU A 63 -5.02 5.17 1.18
C GLU A 63 -4.14 3.95 0.88
N VAL A 64 -4.67 2.72 1.00
CA VAL A 64 -3.94 1.50 0.62
C VAL A 64 -3.53 1.56 -0.87
N ALA A 65 -4.44 1.96 -1.76
CA ALA A 65 -4.13 2.11 -3.17
C ALA A 65 -3.04 3.16 -3.43
N LEU A 66 -3.06 4.28 -2.71
CA LEU A 66 -2.04 5.32 -2.79
C LEU A 66 -0.67 4.82 -2.33
N VAL A 67 -0.61 4.08 -1.22
CA VAL A 67 0.65 3.52 -0.71
C VAL A 67 1.24 2.51 -1.70
N LEU A 68 0.44 1.61 -2.26
CA LEU A 68 0.91 0.65 -3.27
C LEU A 68 1.48 1.36 -4.51
N ARG A 69 0.84 2.44 -4.97
CA ARG A 69 1.37 3.27 -6.07
C ARG A 69 2.71 3.92 -5.72
N ARG A 70 2.86 4.43 -4.49
CA ARG A 70 4.13 5.03 -4.02
C ARG A 70 5.24 4.00 -3.95
N ILE A 71 4.96 2.78 -3.46
CA ILE A 71 5.93 1.68 -3.44
C ILE A 71 6.40 1.35 -4.86
N LYS A 72 5.46 1.22 -5.80
CA LYS A 72 5.80 0.97 -7.21
C LYS A 72 6.71 2.07 -7.76
N ALA A 73 6.34 3.34 -7.58
CA ALA A 73 7.15 4.45 -8.06
C ALA A 73 8.57 4.46 -7.44
N ALA A 74 8.70 4.17 -6.15
CA ALA A 74 10.00 4.07 -5.48
C ALA A 74 10.86 2.94 -6.08
N LYS A 75 10.26 1.78 -6.37
CA LYS A 75 10.95 0.66 -7.04
C LYS A 75 11.38 1.01 -8.46
N ASP A 76 10.50 1.66 -9.23
CA ASP A 76 10.81 2.11 -10.60
C ASP A 76 12.00 3.09 -10.59
N HIS A 77 12.01 4.05 -9.65
CA HIS A 77 13.13 4.98 -9.49
C HIS A 77 14.43 4.29 -9.04
N ALA A 78 14.35 3.34 -8.10
CA ALA A 78 15.49 2.56 -7.66
C ALA A 78 16.11 1.76 -8.82
N ALA A 79 15.29 1.12 -9.64
CA ALA A 79 15.72 0.38 -10.82
C ALA A 79 16.35 1.30 -11.88
N ALA A 80 15.73 2.44 -12.16
CA ALA A 80 16.28 3.43 -13.09
C ALA A 80 17.64 3.97 -12.62
N TYR A 81 17.80 4.23 -11.32
CA TYR A 81 19.07 4.69 -10.78
C TYR A 81 20.15 3.61 -10.83
N LEU A 82 19.82 2.35 -10.49
CA LEU A 82 20.74 1.22 -10.64
C LEU A 82 21.22 1.07 -12.09
N ALA A 83 20.34 1.24 -13.07
CA ALA A 83 20.71 1.17 -14.48
C ALA A 83 21.74 2.25 -14.89
N VAL A 84 21.72 3.42 -14.24
CA VAL A 84 22.70 4.50 -14.49
C VAL A 84 24.05 4.19 -13.86
N ILE A 85 24.08 3.59 -12.67
CA ILE A 85 25.33 3.35 -11.93
C ILE A 85 25.95 1.96 -12.15
N GLY A 86 25.24 1.07 -12.85
CA GLY A 86 25.66 -0.28 -13.28
C GLY A 86 25.66 -1.33 -12.18
#